data_AF-A0A5C1QC23-F1
#
_entry.id   AF-A0A5C1QC23-F1
#
_cell.length_a   1.000
_cell.length_b   1.000
_cell.length_c   1.000
_cell.angle_alpha   90.00
_cell.angle_beta   90.00
_cell.angle_gamma   90.00
#
_symmetry.space_group_name_H-M   'P 1'
#
loop_
_entity.id
_entity.type
_entity.pdbx_description
1 polymer ?
#
loop_
_entity_poly.entity_id
_entity_poly.type
_entity_poly.pdbx_seq_one_letter_code
_entity_poly.pdbx_strand_id
1 'polypeptide(L)' 'MRIANPRNDVAFKKIFGDENKSEILISLLNSILDFKDSNRMINDF' A
#
# COMPACT_ATOMS: atom_id res chain seq x y z
N MET A 1 20.46 -8.38 -5.38
CA MET A 1 19.10 -7.86 -5.62
C MET A 1 18.26 -9.00 -6.19
N ARG A 2 17.25 -9.51 -5.47
CA ARG A 2 16.33 -10.51 -6.02
C ARG A 2 15.31 -9.78 -6.89
N ILE A 3 15.08 -10.26 -8.11
CA ILE A 3 14.01 -9.74 -8.97
C ILE A 3 12.68 -10.12 -8.32
N ALA A 4 11.80 -9.13 -8.11
CA ALA A 4 10.45 -9.38 -7.62
C ALA A 4 9.72 -10.33 -8.58
N ASN A 5 8.96 -11.28 -8.04
CA ASN A 5 8.23 -12.21 -8.90
C ASN A 5 7.20 -11.41 -9.72
N PRO A 6 7.20 -11.47 -11.06
CA PRO A 6 6.24 -10.72 -11.89
C PRO A 6 4.78 -11.00 -11.50
N ARG A 7 4.50 -12.21 -11.01
CA ARG A 7 3.17 -12.58 -10.50
C ARG A 7 2.79 -11.81 -9.24
N ASN A 8 3.75 -11.55 -8.36
CA ASN A 8 3.54 -10.72 -7.18
C ASN A 8 3.28 -9.28 -7.59
N ASP A 9 4.01 -8.75 -8.56
CA ASP A 9 3.82 -7.37 -9.05
C ASP A 9 2.43 -7.19 -9.67
N VAL A 10 1.97 -8.17 -10.46
CA VAL A 10 0.61 -8.16 -11.03
C VAL A 10 -0.45 -8.24 -9.94
N ALA A 11 -0.28 -9.11 -8.95
CA ALA A 11 -1.23 -9.22 -7.84
C ALA A 11 -1.26 -7.94 -7.00
N PHE A 12 -0.09 -7.36 -6.72
CA PHE A 12 0.05 -6.10 -5.98
C PHE A 12 -0.70 -4.97 -6.70
N LYS A 13 -0.48 -4.80 -8.01
CA LYS A 13 -1.23 -3.81 -8.81
C LYS A 13 -2.73 -4.05 -8.81
N LYS A 14 -3.19 -5.30 -8.83
CA LYS A 14 -4.65 -5.60 -8.78
C LYS A 14 -5.29 -5.23 -7.44
N ILE A 15 -4.56 -5.40 -6.34
CA ILE A 15 -5.07 -5.15 -4.99
C ILE A 15 -4.94 -3.67 -4.63
N PHE A 16 -3.79 -3.06 -4.93
CA PHE A 16 -3.41 -1.73 -4.46
C PHE A 16 -3.34 -0.65 -5.55
N GLY A 17 -3.40 -1.03 -6.83
CA GLY A 17 -3.32 -0.09 -7.96
C GLY A 17 -4.66 0.46 -8.42
N ASP A 18 -5.73 0.18 -7.68
CA ASP A 18 -7.06 0.77 -7.90
C ASP A 18 -7.18 2.04 -7.05
N GLU A 19 -7.36 3.18 -7.71
CA GLU A 19 -7.49 4.49 -7.05
C GLU A 19 -8.68 4.55 -6.08
N ASN A 20 -9.72 3.74 -6.30
CA ASN A 20 -10.87 3.62 -5.39
C ASN A 20 -10.57 2.75 -4.15
N LYS A 21 -9.41 2.09 -4.11
CA LYS A 21 -8.94 1.24 -2.99
C LYS A 21 -7.69 1.79 -2.31
N SER A 22 -7.40 3.07 -2.51
CA SER A 22 -6.25 3.78 -1.93
C SER A 22 -6.18 3.66 -0.40
N GLU A 23 -7.32 3.60 0.30
CA GLU A 23 -7.40 3.36 1.75
C GLU A 23 -6.73 2.06 2.21
N ILE A 24 -6.88 0.98 1.44
CA ILE A 24 -6.28 -0.33 1.79
C ILE A 24 -4.75 -0.25 1.65
N LEU A 25 -4.26 0.45 0.63
CA LEU A 25 -2.83 0.69 0.45
C LEU A 25 -2.26 1.54 1.59
N ILE A 26 -2.95 2.62 1.95
CA ILE A 26 -2.56 3.49 3.06
C ILE A 26 -2.53 2.73 4.39
N SER A 27 -3.52 1.88 4.66
CA SER A 27 -3.56 1.04 5.86
C SER A 27 -2.40 0.03 5.93
N LEU A 28 -2.07 -0.60 4.79
CA LEU A 28 -0.90 -1.48 4.68
C LEU A 28 0.39 -0.73 4.98
N LEU A 29 0.60 0.44 4.36
CA LEU A 29 1.81 1.24 4.53
C LEU A 29 1.96 1.71 5.98
N ASN A 30 0.87 2.20 6.59
CA ASN A 30 0.88 2.59 8.00
C ASN A 30 1.29 1.41 8.91
N SER A 31 0.84 0.19 8.59
CA SER A 31 1.16 -1.01 9.36
C SER A 31 2.62 -1.46 9.20
N ILE A 32 3.16 -1.45 7.98
CA ILE A 32 4.54 -1.89 7.70
C ILE A 32 5.57 -0.88 8.22
N LEU A 33 5.25 0.42 8.13
CA LEU A 33 6.14 1.50 8.55
C LEU A 33 6.02 1.85 10.05
N ASP A 34 5.14 1.15 10.77
CA ASP A 34 4.77 1.42 12.17
C ASP A 34 4.33 2.88 12.41
N PHE A 35 3.66 3.48 11.43
CA PHE A 35 3.11 4.83 11.55
C PHE A 35 1.85 4.79 12.41
N LYS A 36 1.91 5.47 13.55
CA LYS A 36 0.85 5.55 14.55
C LYS A 36 0.50 7.01 14.81
N ASP A 37 -0.72 7.20 15.33
CA ASP A 37 -1.23 8.48 15.81
C ASP A 37 -0.97 9.65 14.84
N SER A 38 -0.17 10.63 15.25
CA SER A 38 0.13 11.86 14.51
C SER A 38 0.95 11.65 13.24
N ASN A 39 1.54 10.47 13.03
CA ASN A 39 2.39 10.17 11.87
C ASN A 39 1.68 9.31 10.82
N ARG A 40 0.38 9.00 11.00
CA ARG A 40 -0.37 8.19 10.03
C ARG A 40 -0.53 8.93 8.72
N MET A 41 -0.31 8.21 7.62
CA MET A 41 -0.73 8.64 6.30
C MET A 41 -2.27 8.64 6.25
N ILE A 42 -2.83 9.73 5.74
CA ILE A 42 -4.26 9.93 5.51
C ILE A 42 -4.48 10.36 4.06
N ASN A 43 -5.66 10.02 3.53
CA ASN A 43 -6.07 10.44 2.20
C ASN A 43 -6.91 11.72 2.34
N ASP A 44 -6.37 12.85 1.87
CA ASP A 44 -6.96 14.19 2.05
C ASP A 44 -7.72 14.69 0.80
N PHE A 45 -8.05 13.80 -0.15
CA PHE A 45 -8.67 14.13 -1.44
C PHE A 45 -10.06 13.51 -1.59
#